data_AF-A0A7S3RHQ1-F1
#
_entry.id   AF-A0A7S3RHQ1-F1
#
_cell.length_a   1.000
_cell.length_b   1.000
_cell.length_c   1.000
_cell.angle_alpha   90.00
_cell.angle_beta   90.00
_cell.angle_gamma   90.00
#
_symmetry.space_group_name_H-M   'P 1'
#
loop_
_entity.id
_entity.type
_entity.pdbx_description
1 polymer ?
#
loop_
_entity_poly.entity_id
_entity_poly.type
_entity_poly.pdbx_seq_one_letter_code
_entity_poly.pdbx_strand_id
1 'polypeptide(L)'
;GRRAATHLAALLEAAAEAAGAHGGPPQAAHGPLVVLTFSKGCVVANQLLTELALLPTGGNDTESAGARLLGALAEVHYLDAGLQCRGAHLADPAVAAALGKRSAPPRVALHGTPRQWRDQSRPWLAEEKA
;
A
#
# COMPACT_ATOMS: atom_id res chain seq x y z
N GLY A 1 15.55 4.23 7.77
CA GLY A 1 15.40 3.94 6.33
C GLY A 1 14.51 4.99 5.70
N ARG A 2 14.69 5.29 4.40
CA ARG A 2 13.76 6.18 3.67
C ARG A 2 12.36 5.54 3.64
N ARG A 3 11.32 6.33 3.89
CA ARG A 3 9.92 5.89 3.92
C ARG A 3 9.31 5.93 2.51
N ALA A 4 8.68 4.85 2.07
CA ALA A 4 8.05 4.73 0.76
C ALA A 4 6.92 5.74 0.59
N ALA A 5 6.12 5.96 1.64
CA ALA A 5 5.01 6.92 1.57
C ALA A 5 5.49 8.36 1.39
N THR A 6 6.62 8.73 1.99
CA THR A 6 7.22 10.06 1.80
C THR A 6 7.69 10.26 0.36
N HIS A 7 8.32 9.25 -0.23
CA HIS A 7 8.74 9.29 -1.63
C HIS A 7 7.55 9.34 -2.59
N LEU A 8 6.50 8.55 -2.33
CA LEU A 8 5.30 8.55 -3.14
C LEU A 8 4.57 9.89 -3.08
N ALA A 9 4.43 10.48 -1.89
CA ALA A 9 3.83 11.81 -1.73
C ALA A 9 4.59 12.87 -2.54
N ALA A 10 5.94 12.90 -2.44
CA ALA A 10 6.76 13.82 -3.21
C ALA A 10 6.68 13.59 -4.73
N LEU A 11 6.56 12.33 -5.17
CA LEU A 11 6.36 12.02 -6.60
C LEU A 11 5.01 12.53 -7.11
N LEU A 12 3.95 12.35 -6.33
CA LEU A 12 2.60 12.81 -6.69
C LEU A 12 2.52 14.34 -6.69
N GLU A 13 3.22 15.01 -5.76
CA GLU A 13 3.43 16.47 -5.75
C GLU A 13 4.05 16.95 -7.06
N ALA A 14 5.21 16.41 -7.41
CA ALA A 14 5.93 16.78 -8.61
C ALA A 14 5.12 16.49 -9.88
N ALA A 15 4.37 15.37 -9.91
CA ALA A 15 3.51 15.02 -11.02
C ALA A 15 2.33 15.98 -11.18
N ALA A 16 1.70 16.40 -10.08
CA ALA A 16 0.62 17.38 -10.09
C ALA A 16 1.11 18.74 -10.59
N GLU A 17 2.29 19.19 -10.12
CA GLU A 17 2.92 20.42 -10.59
C GLU A 17 3.23 20.35 -12.10
N ALA A 18 3.82 19.25 -12.57
CA ALA A 18 4.10 19.04 -13.99
C ALA A 18 2.82 18.99 -14.85
N ALA A 19 1.70 18.57 -14.28
CA ALA A 19 0.39 18.56 -14.95
C ALA A 19 -0.33 19.93 -14.91
N GLY A 20 0.27 20.97 -14.32
CA GLY A 20 -0.35 22.28 -14.15
C GLY A 20 -1.46 22.33 -13.10
N ALA A 21 -1.56 21.29 -12.26
CA ALA A 21 -2.46 21.29 -11.11
C ALA A 21 -1.80 22.03 -9.94
N HIS A 22 -2.18 23.29 -9.73
CA HIS A 22 -1.68 24.08 -8.61
C HIS A 22 -2.41 23.69 -7.32
N GLY A 23 -1.77 22.88 -6.47
CA GLY A 23 -2.40 22.41 -5.21
C GLY A 23 -1.55 21.56 -4.25
N GLY A 24 -0.28 21.27 -4.55
CA GLY A 24 0.56 20.40 -3.70
C GLY A 24 0.24 18.90 -3.88
N PRO A 25 0.64 18.00 -2.95
CA PRO A 25 0.34 16.57 -3.06
C PRO A 25 -1.17 16.40 -3.19
N PRO A 26 -1.68 15.24 -3.63
CA PRO A 26 -3.04 14.84 -3.32
C PRO A 26 -3.18 14.76 -1.80
N GLN A 27 -3.47 15.91 -1.19
CA GLN A 27 -3.86 16.09 0.18
C GLN A 27 -5.25 15.45 0.33
N ALA A 28 -5.68 15.20 1.56
CA ALA A 28 -6.95 14.57 1.93
C ALA A 28 -8.25 15.19 1.31
N ALA A 29 -8.13 16.17 0.42
CA ALA A 29 -9.21 16.79 -0.36
C ALA A 29 -9.83 15.87 -1.44
N HIS A 30 -9.20 14.75 -1.82
CA HIS A 30 -9.62 13.95 -2.99
C HIS A 30 -10.38 12.65 -2.68
N GLY A 31 -10.75 12.40 -1.41
CA GLY A 31 -11.49 11.20 -1.04
C GLY A 31 -10.59 9.95 -0.88
N PRO A 32 -11.18 8.75 -0.84
CA PRO A 32 -10.45 7.51 -0.55
C PRO A 32 -9.38 7.21 -1.61
N LEU A 33 -8.14 6.96 -1.18
CA LEU A 33 -7.04 6.53 -2.05
C LEU A 33 -7.12 5.02 -2.30
N VAL A 34 -7.22 4.65 -3.57
CA VAL A 34 -7.18 3.26 -4.05
C VAL A 34 -5.86 3.01 -4.76
N VAL A 35 -5.10 2.01 -4.32
CA VAL A 35 -3.81 1.64 -4.90
C VAL A 35 -3.93 0.30 -5.61
N LEU A 36 -3.65 0.28 -6.90
CA LEU A 36 -3.55 -0.94 -7.70
C LEU A 36 -2.08 -1.25 -7.97
N THR A 37 -1.65 -2.47 -7.68
CA THR A 37 -0.25 -2.88 -7.75
C THR A 37 -0.03 -4.10 -8.63
N PHE A 38 1.09 -4.08 -9.35
CA PHE A 38 1.54 -5.14 -10.24
C PHE A 38 3.06 -5.26 -10.21
N SER A 39 3.58 -6.41 -10.62
CA SER A 39 5.00 -6.73 -10.63
C SER A 39 5.66 -6.44 -9.27
N LYS A 40 6.71 -5.62 -9.25
CA LYS A 40 7.41 -5.18 -8.03
C LYS A 40 6.61 -4.15 -7.20
N GLY A 41 5.56 -3.56 -7.76
CA GLY A 41 4.68 -2.64 -7.04
C GLY A 41 4.00 -3.29 -5.84
N CYS A 42 3.76 -4.60 -5.88
CA CYS A 42 3.20 -5.36 -4.75
C CYS A 42 4.12 -5.31 -3.51
N VAL A 43 5.44 -5.32 -3.70
CA VAL A 43 6.40 -5.19 -2.60
C VAL A 43 6.38 -3.77 -2.02
N VAL A 44 6.20 -2.77 -2.87
CA VAL A 44 6.02 -1.39 -2.43
C VAL A 44 4.72 -1.26 -1.63
N ALA A 45 3.66 -1.96 -2.03
CA ALA A 45 2.40 -2.01 -1.27
C ALA A 45 2.59 -2.58 0.13
N ASN A 46 3.39 -3.66 0.27
CA ASN A 46 3.73 -4.22 1.58
C ASN A 46 4.43 -3.16 2.46
N GLN A 47 5.35 -2.38 1.89
CA GLN A 47 6.02 -1.30 2.61
C GLN A 47 5.05 -0.18 3.01
N LEU A 48 4.12 0.22 2.14
CA LEU A 48 3.10 1.22 2.46
C LEU A 48 2.17 0.75 3.60
N LEU A 49 1.71 -0.50 3.54
CA LEU A 49 0.87 -1.10 4.57
C LEU A 49 1.62 -1.26 5.90
N THR A 50 2.91 -1.61 5.85
CA THR A 50 3.79 -1.66 7.02
C THR A 50 3.97 -0.28 7.63
N GLU A 51 4.21 0.75 6.82
CA GLU A 51 4.31 2.13 7.30
C GLU A 51 3.01 2.61 7.94
N LEU A 52 1.85 2.31 7.34
CA LEU A 52 0.54 2.63 7.90
C LEU A 52 0.28 1.90 9.23
N ALA A 53 0.69 0.64 9.36
CA ALA A 53 0.59 -0.10 10.61
C ALA A 53 1.41 0.52 11.75
N LEU A 54 2.53 1.17 11.41
CA LEU A 54 3.41 1.85 12.36
C LEU A 54 3.01 3.31 12.62
N LEU A 55 2.08 3.88 11.84
CA LEU A 55 1.60 5.23 12.07
C LEU A 55 0.76 5.30 13.35
N PRO A 56 1.06 6.23 14.27
CA PRO A 56 0.27 6.43 15.48
C PRO A 56 -1.22 6.58 15.17
N THR A 57 -2.06 5.93 15.97
CA THR A 57 -3.50 6.11 15.93
C THR A 57 -3.87 7.39 16.70
N GLY A 58 -3.75 8.53 16.05
CA GLY A 58 -4.06 9.84 16.64
C GLY A 58 -3.65 10.95 15.67
N GLY A 59 -4.63 11.62 15.09
CA GLY A 59 -4.42 12.66 14.08
C GLY A 59 -3.91 13.93 14.73
N ASN A 60 -2.65 14.27 14.46
CA ASN A 60 -2.12 15.60 14.72
C ASN A 60 -2.01 16.32 13.37
N ASP A 61 -2.39 17.60 13.32
CA ASP A 61 -2.34 18.46 12.13
C ASP A 61 -0.91 18.64 11.55
N THR A 62 0.11 18.13 12.24
CA THR A 62 1.53 18.18 11.85
C THR A 62 2.01 16.94 11.09
N GLU A 63 1.10 16.10 10.57
CA GLU A 63 1.49 14.91 9.81
C GLU A 63 2.24 15.23 8.51
N SER A 64 3.35 14.51 8.28
CA SER A 64 4.09 14.59 7.02
C SER A 64 3.19 14.25 5.82
N ALA A 65 3.54 14.72 4.62
CA ALA A 65 2.77 14.45 3.40
C ALA A 65 2.55 12.93 3.17
N GLY A 66 3.57 12.11 3.45
CA GLY A 66 3.44 10.65 3.38
C GLY A 66 2.48 10.06 4.42
N ALA A 67 2.43 10.64 5.62
CA ALA A 67 1.52 10.18 6.67
C ALA A 67 0.06 10.53 6.33
N ARG A 68 -0.17 11.75 5.82
CA ARG A 68 -1.46 12.15 5.24
C ARG A 68 -1.90 11.26 4.08
N LEU A 69 -0.98 10.92 3.17
CA LEU A 69 -1.24 10.01 2.05
C LEU A 69 -1.65 8.61 2.55
N LEU A 70 -0.95 8.06 3.53
CA LEU A 70 -1.28 6.77 4.14
C LEU A 70 -2.60 6.82 4.90
N GLY A 71 -2.93 7.94 5.55
CA GLY A 71 -4.21 8.15 6.22
C GLY A 71 -5.41 8.14 5.26
N ALA A 72 -5.20 8.49 4.00
CA ALA A 72 -6.22 8.42 2.95
C ALA A 72 -6.34 7.02 2.30
N LEU A 73 -5.43 6.09 2.57
CA LEU A 73 -5.38 4.76 1.94
C LEU A 73 -6.61 3.94 2.35
N ALA A 74 -7.53 3.76 1.40
CA ALA A 74 -8.77 3.02 1.60
C ALA A 74 -8.67 1.59 1.08
N GLU A 75 -8.03 1.38 -0.06
CA GLU A 75 -7.93 0.06 -0.68
C GLU A 75 -6.56 -0.20 -1.31
N VAL A 76 -6.08 -1.44 -1.20
CA VAL A 76 -4.88 -1.95 -1.85
C VAL A 76 -5.20 -3.23 -2.60
N HIS A 77 -4.96 -3.22 -3.91
CA HIS A 77 -5.22 -4.33 -4.82
C HIS A 77 -3.89 -4.90 -5.35
N TYR A 78 -3.63 -6.17 -5.07
CA TYR A 78 -2.52 -6.94 -5.61
C TYR A 78 -3.00 -7.66 -6.87
N LEU A 79 -2.52 -7.29 -8.07
CA LEU A 79 -3.02 -7.85 -9.33
C LEU A 79 -2.21 -9.03 -9.86
N ASP A 80 -0.90 -8.85 -9.97
CA ASP A 80 0.04 -9.88 -10.39
C ASP A 80 1.39 -9.54 -9.76
N ALA A 81 1.66 -10.11 -8.60
CA ALA A 81 2.97 -9.97 -7.97
C ALA A 81 3.99 -10.76 -8.80
N GLY A 82 4.58 -10.10 -9.79
CA GLY A 82 5.61 -10.66 -10.69
C GLY A 82 6.92 -11.03 -9.99
N LEU A 83 6.93 -11.06 -8.66
CA LEU A 83 8.04 -11.49 -7.84
C LEU A 83 7.95 -13.00 -7.60
N GLN A 84 9.02 -13.71 -7.95
CA GLN A 84 9.11 -15.18 -7.81
C GLN A 84 9.73 -15.58 -6.46
N CYS A 85 9.34 -14.90 -5.38
CA CYS A 85 9.79 -15.25 -4.03
C CYS A 85 8.74 -14.89 -2.97
N ARG A 86 8.99 -15.29 -1.72
CA ARG A 86 8.14 -14.94 -0.56
C ARG A 86 8.14 -13.44 -0.30
N GLY A 87 7.05 -12.95 0.27
CA GLY A 87 6.84 -11.51 0.49
C GLY A 87 6.36 -10.78 -0.77
N ALA A 88 5.82 -11.52 -1.74
CA ALA A 88 5.13 -10.97 -2.90
C ALA A 88 3.82 -10.26 -2.48
N HIS A 89 3.21 -10.75 -1.40
CA HIS A 89 2.04 -10.18 -0.75
C HIS A 89 2.34 -9.80 0.70
N LEU A 90 1.40 -9.10 1.35
CA LEU A 90 1.49 -8.82 2.78
C LEU A 90 1.28 -10.14 3.55
N ALA A 91 2.36 -10.71 4.08
CA ALA A 91 2.34 -11.98 4.80
C ALA A 91 2.73 -11.84 6.29
N ASP A 92 3.04 -10.63 6.77
CA ASP A 92 3.41 -10.39 8.15
C ASP A 92 2.15 -10.26 9.04
N PRO A 93 1.89 -11.21 9.96
CA PRO A 93 0.71 -11.19 10.81
C PRO A 93 0.71 -10.04 11.81
N ALA A 94 1.88 -9.53 12.22
CA ALA A 94 1.96 -8.38 13.13
C ALA A 94 1.50 -7.10 12.43
N VAL A 95 1.86 -6.93 11.15
CA VAL A 95 1.38 -5.82 10.32
C VAL A 95 -0.12 -5.94 10.11
N ALA A 96 -0.62 -7.11 9.74
CA ALA A 96 -2.06 -7.35 9.56
C ALA A 96 -2.87 -7.05 10.84
N ALA A 97 -2.38 -7.54 12.00
CA ALA A 97 -3.03 -7.29 13.29
C ALA A 97 -3.00 -5.81 13.69
N ALA A 98 -1.91 -5.09 13.41
CA ALA A 98 -1.80 -3.67 13.67
C ALA A 98 -2.75 -2.85 12.78
N LEU A 99 -2.87 -3.21 11.49
CA LEU A 99 -3.85 -2.60 10.59
C LEU A 99 -5.27 -2.83 11.08
N GLY A 100 -5.62 -4.06 11.51
CA GLY A 100 -6.95 -4.40 11.99
C GLY A 100 -7.40 -3.64 13.26
N LYS A 101 -6.48 -3.00 13.98
CA LYS A 101 -6.78 -2.14 15.15
C LYS A 101 -7.09 -0.70 14.79
N ARG A 102 -6.88 -0.29 13.53
CA ARG A 102 -7.18 1.08 13.08
C ARG A 102 -8.70 1.27 13.02
N SER A 103 -9.18 2.49 13.23
CA SER A 103 -10.61 2.83 13.15
C SER A 103 -11.17 2.66 11.74
N ALA A 104 -10.35 2.88 10.73
CA ALA A 104 -10.63 2.65 9.31
C ALA A 104 -9.44 1.90 8.68
N PRO A 105 -9.39 0.56 8.81
CA PRO A 105 -8.34 -0.22 8.17
C PRO A 105 -8.55 -0.24 6.64
N PRO A 106 -7.48 -0.21 5.83
CA PRO A 106 -7.62 -0.35 4.39
C PRO A 106 -8.11 -1.75 4.03
N ARG A 107 -8.92 -1.84 2.97
CA ARG A 107 -9.27 -3.13 2.36
C ARG A 107 -8.08 -3.63 1.55
N VAL A 108 -7.65 -4.86 1.83
CA VAL A 108 -6.59 -5.54 1.07
C VAL A 108 -7.21 -6.63 0.21
N ALA A 109 -6.99 -6.58 -1.10
CA ALA A 109 -7.52 -7.54 -2.06
C ALA A 109 -6.41 -8.19 -2.88
N LEU A 110 -6.39 -9.51 -2.88
CA LEU A 110 -5.44 -10.35 -3.63
C LEU A 110 -6.14 -10.90 -4.87
N HIS A 111 -5.73 -10.43 -6.04
CA HIS A 111 -6.23 -10.86 -7.34
C HIS A 111 -5.22 -11.78 -8.00
N GLY A 112 -5.72 -12.79 -8.68
CA GLY A 112 -4.90 -13.75 -9.40
C GLY A 112 -5.77 -14.86 -9.97
N THR A 113 -5.26 -15.47 -11.03
CA THR A 113 -5.91 -16.59 -11.70
C THR A 113 -5.71 -17.89 -10.92
N PRO A 114 -6.62 -18.88 -11.06
CA PRO A 114 -6.41 -20.21 -10.50
C PRO A 114 -5.06 -20.83 -10.88
N ARG A 115 -4.53 -20.50 -12.08
CA ARG A 115 -3.21 -20.93 -12.53
C ARG A 115 -2.08 -20.33 -11.70
N GLN A 116 -2.14 -19.03 -11.38
CA GLN A 116 -1.13 -18.38 -10.52
C GLN A 116 -1.16 -18.96 -9.10
N TRP A 117 -2.35 -19.19 -8.54
CA TRP A 117 -2.51 -19.72 -7.18
C TRP A 117 -2.13 -21.18 -7.02
N ARG A 118 -2.16 -21.96 -8.11
CA ARG A 118 -1.83 -23.39 -8.13
C ARG A 118 -0.49 -23.68 -8.81
N ASP A 119 0.36 -22.66 -8.92
CA ASP A 119 1.66 -22.82 -9.55
C ASP A 119 2.55 -23.72 -8.67
N GLN A 120 2.86 -24.92 -9.16
CA GLN A 120 3.68 -25.90 -8.44
C GLN A 120 5.13 -25.44 -8.26
N SER A 121 5.62 -24.51 -9.09
CA SER A 121 6.92 -23.87 -8.88
C SER A 121 6.87 -22.82 -7.78
N ARG A 122 5.67 -22.39 -7.36
CA ARG A 122 5.42 -21.36 -6.35
C ARG A 122 4.42 -21.76 -5.25
N PRO A 123 4.64 -22.85 -4.51
CA PRO A 123 3.70 -23.34 -3.49
C PRO A 123 3.37 -22.31 -2.40
N TRP A 124 4.29 -21.37 -2.10
CA TRP A 124 4.07 -20.33 -1.10
C TRP A 124 3.00 -19.31 -1.48
N LEU A 125 2.64 -19.15 -2.76
CA LEU A 125 1.57 -18.22 -3.15
C LEU A 125 0.21 -18.64 -2.60
N ALA A 126 -0.04 -19.95 -2.45
CA ALA A 126 -1.25 -20.46 -1.84
C ALA A 126 -1.28 -20.21 -0.32
N GLU A 127 -0.12 -20.28 0.33
CA GLU A 127 0.05 -20.00 1.76
C GLU A 127 -0.15 -18.51 2.06
N GLU A 128 0.47 -17.61 1.28
CA GLU A 128 0.39 -16.16 1.48
C GLU A 128 -1.00 -15.57 1.21
N LYS A 129 -1.83 -16.28 0.44
CA LYS A 129 -3.19 -15.88 0.13
C LYS A 129 -4.16 -16.23 1.28
N ALA A 130 -3.88 -17.29 2.03
CA ALA A 130 -4.79 -17.88 3.01
C ALA A 130 -4.92 -17.02 4.27
#